data_AF-A0A7X6YQR9-F1
#
_entry.id   AF-A0A7X6YQR9-F1
#
_cell.length_a   1.000
_cell.length_b   1.000
_cell.length_c   1.000
_cell.angle_alpha   90.00
_cell.angle_beta   90.00
_cell.angle_gamma   90.00
#
_symmetry.space_group_name_H-M   'P 1'
#
loop_
_entity.id
_entity.type
_entity.pdbx_description
1 polymer ?
#
loop_
_entity_poly.entity_id
_entity_poly.type
_entity_poly.pdbx_seq_one_letter_code
_entity_poly.pdbx_strand_id
1 'polypeptide(L)'
;MDKKYTFTVNGKEVSTCEDKSLLTYLRDDLKLKSVKDGCSQGTCGTCTVIIDGRALKSCTSKTSKMEGKTIITTEGLSETEREAYVYAFGVTGAVQCGFCTPGMVMSSKALLDKNPNPSEDDIKKALRTNICRCTGYKKIIEGVQLTAAILRGEEEIDSRREEGAVYGVGIPAFRNDVRDKVTGTGLYTNDVEMEGMLHASAVRSAYPRARVLDIDFSAALELPGVVAVYTAEDVPNNKVGHIMQDWDVMIAKGDITRFVGDAIALVVAESEEILEEAKALVKIDYEELPAYCSIEAALAEDAESIHPGGNMCQQRHITRGDVKTAFENSAYVLTESFSTPFTEHAFLEPECSVAFPYKDGVKVLSSDQGTHAVQEEISIMLGWEPERIVVENLYVGGAFGGKEDVSVQHLAALCAVKLNKAVKVRLSRDESLAFHPKRHPMEATFTLACDEQGMLTGLDADIYFDTGAYASLCGPVLERACT
;
A
#
# COMPACT_ATOMS: atom_id res chain seq x y z
N MET A 1 -13.86 -30.52 25.81
CA MET A 1 -12.44 -30.17 25.70
C MET A 1 -12.23 -29.72 24.29
N ASP A 2 -11.90 -28.45 24.09
CA ASP A 2 -11.62 -27.94 22.75
C ASP A 2 -10.37 -28.66 22.20
N LYS A 3 -10.39 -28.94 20.91
CA LYS A 3 -9.32 -29.67 20.25
C LYS A 3 -8.07 -28.80 20.24
N LYS A 4 -7.03 -29.23 20.97
CA LYS A 4 -5.74 -28.55 21.03
C LYS A 4 -4.88 -28.95 19.83
N TYR A 5 -4.36 -27.96 19.10
CA TYR A 5 -3.43 -28.15 18.00
C TYR A 5 -2.00 -27.89 18.48
N THR A 6 -1.07 -28.83 18.31
CA THR A 6 0.32 -28.74 18.79
C THR A 6 1.33 -28.94 17.66
N PHE A 7 2.31 -28.05 17.55
CA PHE A 7 3.32 -28.06 16.49
C PHE A 7 4.58 -27.28 16.89
N THR A 8 5.64 -27.36 16.09
CA THR A 8 6.93 -26.74 16.40
C THR A 8 7.14 -25.49 15.55
N VAL A 9 7.48 -24.36 16.18
CA VAL A 9 7.86 -23.10 15.50
C VAL A 9 9.27 -22.71 15.97
N ASN A 10 10.21 -22.57 15.03
CA ASN A 10 11.60 -22.20 15.32
C ASN A 10 12.25 -23.04 16.44
N GLY A 11 11.99 -24.35 16.42
CA GLY A 11 12.50 -25.31 17.41
C GLY A 11 11.77 -25.34 18.76
N LYS A 12 10.72 -24.52 18.95
CA LYS A 12 9.90 -24.50 20.16
C LYS A 12 8.53 -25.12 19.89
N GLU A 13 8.10 -26.03 20.77
CA GLU A 13 6.73 -26.54 20.75
C GLU A 13 5.75 -25.43 21.17
N VAL A 14 4.70 -25.24 20.40
CA VAL A 14 3.63 -24.29 20.65
C VAL A 14 2.27 -24.97 20.45
N SER A 15 1.22 -24.38 21.03
CA SER A 15 -0.11 -24.95 20.91
C SER A 15 -1.22 -23.91 21.02
N THR A 16 -2.33 -24.16 20.33
CA THR A 16 -3.54 -23.32 20.38
C THR A 16 -4.81 -24.16 20.29
N CYS A 17 -5.91 -23.67 20.84
CA CYS A 17 -7.23 -24.27 20.69
C CYS A 17 -8.05 -23.62 19.56
N GLU A 18 -7.56 -22.51 18.99
CA GLU A 18 -8.27 -21.75 17.96
C GLU A 18 -7.84 -22.19 16.55
N ASP A 19 -8.80 -22.37 15.65
CA ASP A 19 -8.57 -22.73 14.23
C ASP A 19 -8.53 -21.48 13.32
N LYS A 20 -7.51 -20.65 13.52
CA LYS A 20 -7.26 -19.42 12.75
C LYS A 20 -6.19 -19.59 11.68
N SER A 21 -6.00 -18.56 10.86
CA SER A 21 -4.93 -18.57 9.86
C SER A 21 -3.57 -18.69 10.55
N LEU A 22 -2.65 -19.43 9.94
CA LEU A 22 -1.29 -19.57 10.47
C LEU A 22 -0.58 -18.20 10.48
N LEU A 23 -0.86 -17.33 9.51
CA LEU A 23 -0.34 -15.97 9.48
C LEU A 23 -0.72 -15.19 10.74
N THR A 24 -2.01 -15.16 11.08
CA THR A 24 -2.56 -14.50 12.27
C THR A 24 -1.91 -15.07 13.53
N TYR A 25 -1.87 -16.40 13.66
CA TYR A 25 -1.25 -17.06 14.82
C TYR A 25 0.24 -16.70 14.98
N LEU A 26 1.03 -16.76 13.90
CA LEU A 26 2.46 -16.42 13.96
C LEU A 26 2.67 -14.95 14.32
N ARG A 27 1.90 -14.03 13.73
CA ARG A 27 2.06 -12.59 13.94
C ARG A 27 1.52 -12.13 15.28
N ASP A 28 0.34 -12.58 15.68
CA ASP A 28 -0.43 -11.93 16.74
C ASP A 28 -0.33 -12.70 18.06
N ASP A 29 -0.29 -14.03 18.02
CA ASP A 29 -0.10 -14.84 19.22
C ASP A 29 1.39 -15.01 19.55
N LEU A 30 2.22 -15.33 18.54
CA LEU A 30 3.65 -15.58 18.74
C LEU A 30 4.55 -14.34 18.53
N LYS A 31 3.98 -13.22 18.09
CA LYS A 31 4.69 -11.94 17.86
C LYS A 31 5.83 -12.04 16.83
N LEU A 32 5.75 -12.99 15.89
CA LEU A 32 6.72 -13.18 14.80
C LEU A 32 6.37 -12.25 13.64
N LYS A 33 6.67 -10.96 13.81
CA LYS A 33 6.34 -9.90 12.84
C LYS A 33 7.19 -9.95 11.56
N SER A 34 8.17 -10.85 11.45
CA SER A 34 8.87 -11.10 10.18
C SER A 34 7.95 -11.66 9.09
N VAL A 35 6.89 -12.37 9.49
CA VAL A 35 5.89 -12.92 8.59
C VAL A 35 4.97 -11.77 8.17
N LYS A 36 5.28 -11.14 7.03
CA LYS A 36 4.59 -9.90 6.61
C LYS A 36 3.22 -10.20 5.99
N ASP A 37 2.18 -9.54 6.50
CA ASP A 37 0.84 -9.61 5.94
C ASP A 37 0.66 -8.60 4.80
N GLY A 38 0.70 -9.08 3.56
CA GLY A 38 0.61 -8.23 2.36
C GLY A 38 -0.71 -8.33 1.61
N CYS A 39 -1.10 -9.52 1.14
CA CYS A 39 -2.35 -9.70 0.41
C CYS A 39 -3.39 -10.52 1.17
N SER A 40 -2.98 -11.29 2.19
CA SER A 40 -3.80 -12.29 2.91
C SER A 40 -4.56 -13.33 2.06
N GLN A 41 -4.43 -13.29 0.73
CA GLN A 41 -5.15 -14.12 -0.25
C GLN A 41 -4.29 -15.22 -0.91
N GLY A 42 -3.06 -15.44 -0.44
CA GLY A 42 -2.19 -16.48 -1.02
C GLY A 42 -1.51 -16.11 -2.33
N THR A 43 -1.44 -14.83 -2.70
CA THR A 43 -0.83 -14.38 -3.97
C THR A 43 0.61 -13.91 -3.81
N CYS A 44 0.87 -12.90 -2.95
CA CYS A 44 2.13 -12.14 -2.96
C CYS A 44 3.36 -12.84 -2.35
N GLY A 45 3.19 -13.82 -1.45
CA GLY A 45 4.31 -14.54 -0.84
C GLY A 45 5.12 -13.77 0.22
N THR A 46 4.69 -12.58 0.67
CA THR A 46 5.34 -11.85 1.78
C THR A 46 5.31 -12.63 3.09
N CYS A 47 4.30 -13.47 3.27
CA CYS A 47 4.08 -14.32 4.44
C CYS A 47 4.68 -15.74 4.31
N THR A 48 5.64 -15.92 3.41
CA THR A 48 6.27 -17.23 3.16
C THR A 48 7.04 -17.68 4.39
N VAL A 49 6.78 -18.91 4.82
CA VAL A 49 7.48 -19.63 5.89
C VAL A 49 7.86 -21.02 5.39
N ILE A 50 8.75 -21.71 6.08
CA ILE A 50 9.08 -23.11 5.75
C ILE A 50 8.23 -24.01 6.63
N ILE A 51 7.47 -24.92 6.01
CA ILE A 51 6.68 -25.95 6.71
C ILE A 51 7.20 -27.32 6.23
N ASP A 52 7.73 -28.12 7.14
CA ASP A 52 8.34 -29.44 6.85
C ASP A 52 9.30 -29.41 5.64
N GLY A 53 10.20 -28.40 5.63
CA GLY A 53 11.20 -28.22 4.58
C GLY A 53 10.66 -27.68 3.25
N ARG A 54 9.43 -27.13 3.20
CA ARG A 54 8.84 -26.52 1.99
C ARG A 54 8.44 -25.07 2.25
N ALA A 55 8.84 -24.16 1.36
CA ALA A 55 8.36 -22.78 1.37
C ALA A 55 6.86 -22.75 1.02
N LEU A 56 6.04 -22.27 1.95
CA LEU A 56 4.59 -22.17 1.82
C LEU A 56 4.09 -20.83 2.39
N LYS A 57 2.95 -20.38 1.89
CA LYS A 57 2.31 -19.13 2.33
C LYS A 57 1.50 -19.41 3.59
N SER A 58 1.79 -18.69 4.68
CA SER A 58 1.10 -18.91 5.97
C SER A 58 -0.36 -18.42 5.95
N CYS A 59 -0.71 -17.41 5.14
CA CYS A 59 -2.10 -16.91 5.06
C CYS A 59 -3.13 -17.92 4.54
N THR A 60 -2.71 -18.93 3.76
CA THR A 60 -3.62 -19.93 3.18
C THR A 60 -3.72 -21.21 4.00
N SER A 61 -3.01 -21.29 5.12
CA SER A 61 -2.99 -22.47 6.01
C SER A 61 -3.65 -22.12 7.33
N LYS A 62 -4.32 -23.10 7.95
CA LYS A 62 -4.87 -22.96 9.29
C LYS A 62 -4.05 -23.68 10.35
N THR A 63 -4.12 -23.24 11.60
CA THR A 63 -3.47 -23.88 12.77
C THR A 63 -3.86 -25.35 12.92
N SER A 64 -5.12 -25.74 12.64
CA SER A 64 -5.55 -27.15 12.69
C SER A 64 -4.83 -28.07 11.72
N LYS A 65 -4.28 -27.52 10.62
CA LYS A 65 -3.50 -28.27 9.62
C LYS A 65 -2.02 -28.38 9.98
N MET A 66 -1.58 -27.68 11.03
CA MET A 66 -0.19 -27.65 11.47
C MET A 66 0.16 -28.72 12.49
N GLU A 67 -0.81 -29.48 13.00
CA GLU A 67 -0.57 -30.56 13.97
C GLU A 67 0.65 -31.42 13.62
N GLY A 68 1.61 -31.48 14.54
CA GLY A 68 2.84 -32.27 14.41
C GLY A 68 3.87 -31.75 13.40
N LYS A 69 3.61 -30.61 12.73
CA LYS A 69 4.52 -30.03 11.73
C LYS A 69 5.60 -29.17 12.36
N THR A 70 6.65 -28.94 11.58
CA THR A 70 7.72 -27.99 11.93
C THR A 70 7.67 -26.77 11.02
N ILE A 71 7.67 -25.59 11.62
CA ILE A 71 7.58 -24.29 10.97
C ILE A 71 8.85 -23.49 11.28
N ILE A 72 9.43 -22.87 10.25
CA ILE A 72 10.57 -21.97 10.38
C ILE A 72 10.20 -20.62 9.76
N THR A 73 10.41 -19.54 10.51
CA THR A 73 10.34 -18.13 10.07
C THR A 73 11.75 -17.53 10.01
N THR A 74 11.93 -16.25 9.69
CA THR A 74 13.29 -15.67 9.64
C THR A 74 13.96 -15.66 11.03
N GLU A 75 13.18 -15.59 12.10
CA GLU A 75 13.66 -15.71 13.48
C GLU A 75 14.25 -17.10 13.79
N GLY A 76 13.97 -18.10 12.97
CA GLY A 76 14.51 -19.47 13.09
C GLY A 76 15.77 -19.73 12.24
N LEU A 77 16.30 -18.71 11.54
CA LEU A 77 17.57 -18.83 10.83
C LEU A 77 18.73 -19.03 11.80
N SER A 78 19.70 -19.86 11.43
CA SER A 78 20.97 -19.92 12.16
C SER A 78 21.76 -18.61 12.01
N GLU A 79 22.71 -18.38 12.91
CA GLU A 79 23.63 -17.23 12.85
C GLU A 79 24.29 -17.12 11.47
N THR A 80 24.88 -18.22 10.98
CA THR A 80 25.58 -18.26 9.69
C THR A 80 24.66 -17.93 8.52
N GLU A 81 23.44 -18.47 8.49
CA GLU A 81 22.48 -18.17 7.43
C GLU A 81 22.04 -16.71 7.48
N ARG A 82 21.73 -16.21 8.67
CA ARG A 82 21.31 -14.83 8.88
C ARG A 82 22.36 -13.85 8.36
N GLU A 83 23.61 -14.03 8.77
CA GLU A 83 24.70 -13.15 8.34
C GLU A 83 24.97 -13.25 6.82
N ALA A 84 24.88 -14.45 6.24
CA ALA A 84 25.01 -14.64 4.80
C ALA A 84 23.91 -13.91 4.01
N TYR A 85 22.65 -14.03 4.42
CA TYR A 85 21.54 -13.33 3.78
C TYR A 85 21.65 -11.81 3.94
N VAL A 86 21.95 -11.31 5.15
CA VAL A 86 22.09 -9.86 5.42
C VAL A 86 23.18 -9.27 4.53
N TYR A 87 24.35 -9.89 4.52
CA TYR A 87 25.47 -9.43 3.70
C TYR A 87 25.11 -9.48 2.21
N ALA A 88 24.69 -10.65 1.70
CA ALA A 88 24.49 -10.86 0.27
C ALA A 88 23.36 -9.98 -0.30
N PHE A 89 22.24 -9.85 0.42
CA PHE A 89 21.13 -9.01 -0.02
C PHE A 89 21.48 -7.52 0.09
N GLY A 90 22.31 -7.13 1.06
CA GLY A 90 22.78 -5.76 1.22
C GLY A 90 23.71 -5.32 0.11
N VAL A 91 24.80 -6.06 -0.15
CA VAL A 91 25.83 -5.66 -1.13
C VAL A 91 25.35 -5.72 -2.59
N THR A 92 24.36 -6.58 -2.87
CA THR A 92 23.76 -6.68 -4.22
C THR A 92 22.69 -5.62 -4.48
N GLY A 93 22.18 -4.96 -3.45
CA GLY A 93 21.04 -4.04 -3.56
C GLY A 93 19.70 -4.77 -3.74
N ALA A 94 19.58 -5.99 -3.22
CA ALA A 94 18.35 -6.78 -3.27
C ALA A 94 17.22 -6.20 -2.39
N VAL A 95 17.54 -5.26 -1.50
CA VAL A 95 16.61 -4.67 -0.54
C VAL A 95 16.30 -3.22 -0.90
N GLN A 96 15.03 -2.93 -1.15
CA GLN A 96 14.49 -1.55 -1.27
C GLN A 96 13.49 -1.26 -0.14
N CYS A 97 12.17 -1.38 -0.40
CA CYS A 97 11.17 -1.20 0.64
C CYS A 97 11.30 -2.25 1.76
N GLY A 98 11.75 -3.46 1.43
CA GLY A 98 12.03 -4.55 2.36
C GLY A 98 10.85 -5.46 2.70
N PHE A 99 9.62 -5.09 2.31
CA PHE A 99 8.42 -5.78 2.80
C PHE A 99 8.31 -7.23 2.32
N CYS A 100 8.78 -7.54 1.10
CA CYS A 100 8.83 -8.91 0.59
C CYS A 100 10.06 -9.69 1.06
N THR A 101 11.08 -9.01 1.59
CA THR A 101 12.41 -9.60 1.81
C THR A 101 12.37 -10.81 2.74
N PRO A 102 11.67 -10.80 3.89
CA PRO A 102 11.58 -11.99 4.75
C PRO A 102 11.03 -13.21 4.01
N GLY A 103 9.95 -13.03 3.23
CA GLY A 103 9.38 -14.12 2.44
C GLY A 103 10.33 -14.63 1.36
N MET A 104 11.09 -13.74 0.71
CA MET A 104 12.14 -14.11 -0.27
C MET A 104 13.26 -14.91 0.40
N VAL A 105 13.71 -14.51 1.58
CA VAL A 105 14.73 -15.22 2.37
C VAL A 105 14.24 -16.63 2.70
N MET A 106 13.01 -16.79 3.19
CA MET A 106 12.47 -18.11 3.52
C MET A 106 12.31 -19.01 2.29
N SER A 107 11.89 -18.45 1.17
CA SER A 107 11.79 -19.19 -0.09
C SER A 107 13.17 -19.64 -0.60
N SER A 108 14.16 -18.76 -0.52
CA SER A 108 15.54 -19.06 -0.90
C SER A 108 16.17 -20.09 0.03
N LYS A 109 15.93 -20.00 1.35
CA LYS A 109 16.44 -21.00 2.30
C LYS A 109 15.91 -22.39 1.98
N ALA A 110 14.61 -22.51 1.73
CA ALA A 110 14.00 -23.80 1.37
C ALA A 110 14.58 -24.40 0.07
N LEU A 111 15.07 -23.56 -0.84
CA LEU A 111 15.81 -23.98 -2.03
C LEU A 111 17.23 -24.43 -1.65
N LEU A 112 17.99 -23.60 -0.94
CA LEU A 112 19.40 -23.85 -0.61
C LEU A 112 19.60 -25.07 0.30
N ASP A 113 18.65 -25.33 1.20
CA ASP A 113 18.65 -26.55 2.04
C ASP A 113 18.60 -27.84 1.20
N LYS A 114 18.11 -27.78 -0.05
CA LYS A 114 17.98 -28.92 -0.97
C LYS A 114 19.00 -28.91 -2.10
N ASN A 115 19.32 -27.72 -2.60
CA ASN A 115 20.28 -27.50 -3.66
C ASN A 115 21.25 -26.39 -3.22
N PRO A 116 22.39 -26.74 -2.61
CA PRO A 116 23.36 -25.76 -2.13
C PRO A 116 23.99 -24.92 -3.23
N ASN A 117 23.90 -25.31 -4.51
CA ASN A 117 24.44 -24.58 -5.66
C ASN A 117 23.39 -24.45 -6.79
N PRO A 118 22.33 -23.65 -6.59
CA PRO A 118 21.24 -23.55 -7.54
C PRO A 118 21.62 -22.75 -8.79
N SER A 119 21.06 -23.15 -9.93
CA SER A 119 21.11 -22.32 -11.14
C SER A 119 20.18 -21.10 -10.99
N GLU A 120 20.35 -20.11 -11.86
CA GLU A 120 19.42 -18.97 -11.93
C GLU A 120 17.97 -19.42 -12.16
N ASP A 121 17.75 -20.45 -12.97
CA ASP A 121 16.41 -20.97 -13.26
C ASP A 121 15.79 -21.69 -12.04
N ASP A 122 16.60 -22.37 -11.23
CA ASP A 122 16.15 -22.94 -9.95
C ASP A 122 15.68 -21.83 -9.00
N ILE A 123 16.42 -20.72 -8.93
CA ILE A 123 16.08 -19.57 -8.09
C ILE A 123 14.79 -18.90 -8.59
N LYS A 124 14.68 -18.64 -9.91
CA LYS A 124 13.44 -18.11 -10.51
C LYS A 124 12.24 -18.99 -10.19
N LYS A 125 12.40 -20.32 -10.29
CA LYS A 125 11.34 -21.27 -9.98
C LYS A 125 10.95 -21.27 -8.50
N ALA A 126 11.92 -21.14 -7.60
CA ALA A 126 11.65 -21.04 -6.17
C ALA A 126 10.92 -19.75 -5.81
N LEU A 127 11.33 -18.61 -6.40
CA LEU A 127 10.78 -17.29 -6.09
C LEU A 127 9.52 -16.92 -6.89
N ARG A 128 9.05 -17.77 -7.82
CA ARG A 128 7.92 -17.46 -8.72
C ARG A 128 6.62 -17.06 -8.01
N THR A 129 6.45 -17.43 -6.74
CA THR A 129 5.28 -17.12 -5.92
C THR A 129 5.52 -16.01 -4.89
N ASN A 130 6.68 -15.37 -4.94
CA ASN A 130 7.10 -14.28 -4.07
C ASN A 130 7.24 -13.03 -4.93
N ILE A 131 6.27 -12.13 -4.81
CA ILE A 131 6.20 -10.93 -5.62
C ILE A 131 7.11 -9.85 -5.01
N CYS A 132 7.87 -9.17 -5.86
CA CYS A 132 8.55 -7.92 -5.53
C CYS A 132 8.13 -6.83 -6.51
N ARG A 133 7.65 -5.70 -5.99
CA ARG A 133 7.28 -4.53 -6.81
C ARG A 133 8.44 -3.54 -7.02
N CYS A 134 9.51 -3.64 -6.23
CA CYS A 134 10.58 -2.63 -6.18
C CYS A 134 11.78 -2.94 -7.09
N THR A 135 12.26 -4.20 -7.11
CA THR A 135 13.65 -4.49 -7.53
C THR A 135 13.80 -5.07 -8.93
N GLY A 136 12.70 -5.50 -9.57
CA GLY A 136 12.79 -6.22 -10.85
C GLY A 136 13.48 -7.59 -10.77
N TYR A 137 13.59 -8.18 -9.57
CA TYR A 137 14.11 -9.53 -9.27
C TYR A 137 15.60 -9.79 -9.50
N LYS A 138 16.25 -9.17 -10.49
CA LYS A 138 17.65 -9.47 -10.84
C LYS A 138 18.60 -9.42 -9.64
N LYS A 139 18.51 -8.37 -8.82
CA LYS A 139 19.35 -8.23 -7.62
C LYS A 139 19.02 -9.23 -6.52
N ILE A 140 17.77 -9.68 -6.42
CA ILE A 140 17.38 -10.73 -5.48
C ILE A 140 18.03 -12.06 -5.90
N ILE A 141 18.00 -12.39 -7.20
CA ILE A 141 18.63 -13.60 -7.74
C ILE A 141 20.13 -13.58 -7.47
N GLU A 142 20.82 -12.47 -7.78
CA GLU A 142 22.24 -12.27 -7.48
C GLU A 142 22.52 -12.43 -5.97
N GLY A 143 21.66 -11.88 -5.10
CA GLY A 143 21.76 -12.03 -3.65
C GLY A 143 21.62 -13.48 -3.18
N VAL A 144 20.73 -14.27 -3.80
CA VAL A 144 20.58 -15.71 -3.49
C VAL A 144 21.80 -16.51 -3.93
N GLN A 145 22.34 -16.23 -5.11
CA GLN A 145 23.57 -16.87 -5.60
C GLN A 145 24.76 -16.59 -4.69
N LEU A 146 24.93 -15.33 -4.28
CA LEU A 146 25.99 -14.93 -3.36
C LEU A 146 25.80 -15.55 -1.97
N THR A 147 24.56 -15.61 -1.46
CA THR A 147 24.26 -16.33 -0.21
C THR A 147 24.70 -17.79 -0.32
N ALA A 148 24.38 -18.46 -1.43
CA ALA A 148 24.75 -19.85 -1.66
C ALA A 148 26.27 -20.05 -1.69
N ALA A 149 27.01 -19.16 -2.37
CA ALA A 149 28.47 -19.19 -2.41
C ALA A 149 29.11 -19.02 -1.02
N ILE A 150 28.60 -18.08 -0.21
CA ILE A 150 29.04 -17.87 1.17
C ILE A 150 28.79 -19.12 2.03
N LEU A 151 27.61 -19.72 1.93
CA LEU A 151 27.27 -20.92 2.71
C LEU A 151 28.11 -22.14 2.30
N ARG A 152 28.67 -22.16 1.08
CA ARG A 152 29.63 -23.18 0.63
C ARG A 152 31.08 -22.86 0.98
N GLY A 153 31.36 -21.67 1.53
CA GLY A 153 32.71 -21.19 1.84
C GLY A 153 33.51 -20.74 0.61
N GLU A 154 32.84 -20.42 -0.49
CA GLU A 154 33.47 -19.93 -1.74
C GLU A 154 33.65 -18.41 -1.73
N GLU A 155 32.87 -17.70 -0.91
CA GLU A 155 32.90 -16.25 -0.74
C GLU A 155 32.88 -15.90 0.74
N GLU A 156 33.52 -14.79 1.11
CA GLU A 156 33.60 -14.32 2.50
C GLU A 156 32.73 -13.08 2.74
N ILE A 157 32.20 -12.95 3.97
CA ILE A 157 31.47 -11.77 4.41
C ILE A 157 32.47 -10.67 4.79
N ASP A 158 32.42 -9.53 4.10
CA ASP A 158 33.17 -8.33 4.48
C ASP A 158 32.31 -7.45 5.40
N SER A 159 32.45 -7.61 6.72
CA SER A 159 31.64 -6.88 7.72
C SER A 159 31.78 -5.35 7.60
N ARG A 160 32.91 -4.87 7.09
CA ARG A 160 33.20 -3.44 6.86
C ARG A 160 32.20 -2.78 5.91
N ARG A 161 31.53 -3.56 5.05
CA ARG A 161 30.44 -3.08 4.19
C ARG A 161 29.27 -2.59 5.01
N GLU A 162 28.76 -3.44 5.90
CA GLU A 162 27.62 -3.12 6.78
C GLU A 162 27.98 -2.05 7.81
N GLU A 163 29.21 -2.07 8.33
CA GLU A 163 29.73 -1.05 9.25
C GLU A 163 29.87 0.34 8.60
N GLY A 164 29.63 0.45 7.30
CA GLY A 164 29.70 1.71 6.57
C GLY A 164 31.13 2.22 6.35
N ALA A 165 32.14 1.35 6.44
CA ALA A 165 33.54 1.74 6.20
C ALA A 165 33.80 2.11 4.72
N VAL A 166 32.94 1.65 3.82
CA VAL A 166 32.98 1.97 2.38
C VAL A 166 31.68 2.69 2.00
N TYR A 167 31.76 4.02 1.92
CA TYR A 167 30.64 4.88 1.51
C TYR A 167 31.15 6.07 0.67
N GLY A 168 30.30 6.59 -0.20
CA GLY A 168 30.61 7.75 -1.02
C GLY A 168 29.66 7.91 -2.19
N VAL A 169 29.61 9.12 -2.77
CA VAL A 169 28.78 9.39 -3.94
C VAL A 169 29.24 8.50 -5.11
N GLY A 170 28.31 7.77 -5.72
CA GLY A 170 28.59 6.84 -6.82
C GLY A 170 29.17 5.48 -6.40
N ILE A 171 29.37 5.24 -5.11
CA ILE A 171 29.86 3.96 -4.59
C ILE A 171 28.66 3.10 -4.13
N PRO A 172 28.59 1.81 -4.48
CA PRO A 172 27.60 0.90 -3.92
C PRO A 172 27.73 0.83 -2.40
N ALA A 173 26.74 1.40 -1.70
CA ALA A 173 26.70 1.47 -0.26
C ALA A 173 25.80 0.37 0.32
N PHE A 174 26.19 -0.15 1.48
CA PHE A 174 25.33 -0.99 2.30
C PHE A 174 24.35 -0.08 3.05
N ARG A 175 23.05 -0.20 2.80
CA ARG A 175 22.07 0.64 3.49
C ARG A 175 21.89 0.18 4.94
N ASN A 176 21.77 1.13 5.85
CA ASN A 176 21.60 0.88 7.28
C ASN A 176 20.34 0.09 7.65
N ASP A 177 19.32 0.10 6.78
CA ASP A 177 18.04 -0.60 6.98
C ASP A 177 18.01 -2.05 6.44
N VAL A 178 19.10 -2.53 5.83
CA VAL A 178 19.17 -3.87 5.22
C VAL A 178 18.95 -4.96 6.26
N ARG A 179 19.69 -4.93 7.36
CA ARG A 179 19.64 -5.99 8.39
C ARG A 179 18.22 -6.16 8.90
N ASP A 180 17.57 -5.06 9.25
CA ASP A 180 16.20 -5.08 9.76
C ASP A 180 15.21 -5.67 8.76
N LYS A 181 15.36 -5.32 7.48
CA LYS A 181 14.48 -5.79 6.41
C LYS A 181 14.71 -7.24 6.02
N VAL A 182 15.96 -7.71 6.07
CA VAL A 182 16.31 -9.11 5.77
C VAL A 182 15.89 -10.03 6.90
N THR A 183 16.17 -9.64 8.14
CA THR A 183 15.84 -10.44 9.34
C THR A 183 14.38 -10.34 9.74
N GLY A 184 13.65 -9.35 9.22
CA GLY A 184 12.24 -9.12 9.51
C GLY A 184 11.99 -8.39 10.84
N THR A 185 13.03 -7.88 11.50
CA THR A 185 12.93 -7.04 12.71
C THR A 185 12.51 -5.61 12.41
N GLY A 186 12.62 -5.19 11.15
CA GLY A 186 12.12 -3.90 10.69
C GLY A 186 10.62 -3.77 10.87
N LEU A 187 10.21 -2.71 11.56
CA LEU A 187 8.81 -2.43 11.87
C LEU A 187 8.14 -1.66 10.73
N TYR A 188 7.06 -2.24 10.25
CA TYR A 188 6.08 -1.57 9.39
C TYR A 188 4.85 -1.20 10.22
N THR A 189 3.99 -0.31 9.72
CA THR A 189 2.88 0.23 10.51
C THR A 189 1.91 -0.84 10.99
N ASN A 190 1.67 -1.88 10.17
CA ASN A 190 0.84 -3.01 10.58
C ASN A 190 1.46 -3.89 11.69
N ASP A 191 2.78 -3.80 11.90
CA ASP A 191 3.47 -4.57 12.95
C ASP A 191 3.31 -3.94 14.35
N VAL A 192 2.86 -2.69 14.44
CA VAL A 192 2.68 -1.96 15.70
C VAL A 192 1.54 -2.57 16.52
N GLU A 193 1.78 -2.74 17.81
CA GLU A 193 0.78 -3.15 18.80
C GLU A 193 0.92 -2.27 20.03
N MET A 194 -0.21 -1.89 20.63
CA MET A 194 -0.28 -1.13 21.87
C MET A 194 -1.32 -1.76 22.79
N GLU A 195 -1.11 -1.68 24.10
CA GLU A 195 -2.08 -2.16 25.07
C GLU A 195 -3.40 -1.40 24.95
N GLY A 196 -4.52 -2.14 24.87
CA GLY A 196 -5.86 -1.54 24.73
C GLY A 196 -6.10 -0.84 23.38
N MET A 197 -5.26 -1.09 22.38
CA MET A 197 -5.44 -0.58 21.01
C MET A 197 -6.74 -1.10 20.41
N LEU A 198 -7.53 -0.19 19.84
CA LEU A 198 -8.73 -0.51 19.09
C LEU A 198 -8.44 -0.64 17.61
N HIS A 199 -9.34 -1.28 16.88
CA HIS A 199 -9.29 -1.45 15.43
C HIS A 199 -10.45 -0.69 14.81
N ALA A 200 -10.19 0.04 13.74
CA ALA A 200 -11.23 0.74 13.00
C ALA A 200 -11.08 0.54 11.49
N SER A 201 -12.20 0.54 10.78
CA SER A 201 -12.24 0.44 9.32
C SER A 201 -13.56 1.02 8.81
N ALA A 202 -13.49 1.63 7.62
CA ALA A 202 -14.65 2.25 7.01
C ALA A 202 -15.50 1.22 6.28
N VAL A 203 -16.82 1.37 6.39
CA VAL A 203 -17.78 0.81 5.43
C VAL A 203 -17.73 1.69 4.19
N ARG A 204 -17.29 1.11 3.08
CA ARG A 204 -17.04 1.82 1.81
C ARG A 204 -18.28 1.80 0.92
N SER A 205 -18.36 2.75 0.00
CA SER A 205 -19.45 2.85 -0.96
C SER A 205 -19.61 1.59 -1.81
N ALA A 206 -20.84 1.10 -1.95
CA ALA A 206 -21.13 0.00 -2.87
C ALA A 206 -21.14 0.45 -4.34
N TYR A 207 -21.37 1.76 -4.58
CA TYR A 207 -21.60 2.31 -5.91
C TYR A 207 -20.65 3.46 -6.23
N PRO A 208 -20.15 3.56 -7.47
CA PRO A 208 -19.30 4.67 -7.87
C PRO A 208 -20.05 6.00 -7.80
N ARG A 209 -21.36 6.00 -8.04
CA ARG A 209 -22.21 7.19 -7.90
C ARG A 209 -23.60 6.83 -7.41
N ALA A 210 -23.92 7.24 -6.21
CA ALA A 210 -25.23 7.05 -5.60
C ALA A 210 -25.48 8.09 -4.53
N ARG A 211 -26.74 8.53 -4.38
CA ARG A 211 -27.14 9.33 -3.23
C ARG A 211 -27.30 8.43 -2.01
N VAL A 212 -26.66 8.80 -0.90
CA VAL A 212 -26.82 8.10 0.38
C VAL A 212 -28.12 8.57 1.01
N LEU A 213 -29.15 7.72 1.01
CA LEU A 213 -30.48 8.06 1.54
C LEU A 213 -30.53 7.90 3.05
N ASP A 214 -29.94 6.81 3.57
CA ASP A 214 -29.89 6.52 4.99
C ASP A 214 -28.68 5.64 5.35
N ILE A 215 -28.24 5.72 6.60
CA ILE A 215 -27.13 4.93 7.16
C ILE A 215 -27.61 4.35 8.49
N ASP A 216 -27.95 3.06 8.50
CA ASP A 216 -28.36 2.33 9.70
C ASP A 216 -27.20 1.47 10.22
N PHE A 217 -26.70 1.84 11.40
CA PHE A 217 -25.66 1.12 12.13
C PHE A 217 -26.12 0.64 13.51
N SER A 218 -27.44 0.61 13.77
CA SER A 218 -27.96 0.25 15.10
C SER A 218 -27.58 -1.18 15.49
N ALA A 219 -27.65 -2.12 14.54
CA ALA A 219 -27.26 -3.51 14.76
C ALA A 219 -25.77 -3.67 15.03
N ALA A 220 -24.92 -2.84 14.41
CA ALA A 220 -23.48 -2.85 14.67
C ALA A 220 -23.17 -2.39 16.11
N LEU A 221 -23.87 -1.37 16.61
CA LEU A 221 -23.68 -0.88 17.99
C LEU A 221 -24.13 -1.88 19.07
N GLU A 222 -25.04 -2.80 18.75
CA GLU A 222 -25.49 -3.85 19.67
C GLU A 222 -24.49 -5.03 19.76
N LEU A 223 -23.54 -5.14 18.83
CA LEU A 223 -22.55 -6.22 18.82
C LEU A 223 -21.51 -6.03 19.95
N PRO A 224 -21.33 -7.01 20.85
CA PRO A 224 -20.35 -6.91 21.92
C PRO A 224 -18.93 -6.69 21.41
N GLY A 225 -18.23 -5.71 21.97
CA GLY A 225 -16.87 -5.31 21.57
C GLY A 225 -16.82 -4.25 20.47
N VAL A 226 -17.95 -3.81 19.93
CA VAL A 226 -18.03 -2.56 19.17
C VAL A 226 -17.99 -1.38 20.13
N VAL A 227 -17.10 -0.43 19.87
CA VAL A 227 -16.86 0.74 20.72
C VAL A 227 -17.59 1.97 20.21
N ALA A 228 -17.60 2.18 18.90
CA ALA A 228 -18.24 3.31 18.26
C ALA A 228 -18.50 3.06 16.77
N VAL A 229 -19.47 3.78 16.22
CA VAL A 229 -19.62 3.99 14.78
C VAL A 229 -19.71 5.49 14.56
N TYR A 230 -18.91 6.01 13.63
CA TYR A 230 -18.88 7.43 13.28
C TYR A 230 -19.38 7.64 11.84
N THR A 231 -19.97 8.80 11.59
CA THR A 231 -20.41 9.25 10.26
C THR A 231 -19.82 10.61 9.94
N ALA A 232 -20.17 11.20 8.79
CA ALA A 232 -19.76 12.56 8.43
C ALA A 232 -20.06 13.61 9.53
N GLU A 233 -21.14 13.42 10.31
CA GLU A 233 -21.52 14.32 11.41
C GLU A 233 -20.50 14.35 12.56
N ASP A 234 -19.67 13.32 12.66
CA ASP A 234 -18.66 13.18 13.71
C ASP A 234 -17.34 13.87 13.37
N VAL A 235 -17.18 14.33 12.12
CA VAL A 235 -15.95 14.92 11.61
C VAL A 235 -16.01 16.44 11.81
N PRO A 236 -15.06 17.06 12.55
CA PRO A 236 -15.11 18.50 12.84
C PRO A 236 -15.17 19.38 11.58
N ASN A 237 -14.35 19.03 10.58
CA ASN A 237 -14.40 19.56 9.23
C ASN A 237 -14.32 18.37 8.27
N ASN A 238 -15.42 18.03 7.60
CA ASN A 238 -15.55 16.82 6.79
C ASN A 238 -14.85 16.90 5.42
N LYS A 239 -13.61 17.39 5.38
CA LYS A 239 -12.81 17.54 4.16
C LYS A 239 -11.34 17.19 4.40
N VAL A 240 -10.76 16.51 3.41
CA VAL A 240 -9.34 16.26 3.19
C VAL A 240 -9.06 16.45 1.70
N GLY A 241 -7.84 16.13 1.26
CA GLY A 241 -7.42 16.22 -0.14
C GLY A 241 -6.13 17.01 -0.29
N HIS A 242 -5.23 16.47 -1.12
CA HIS A 242 -3.84 16.89 -1.15
C HIS A 242 -3.61 18.27 -1.79
N ILE A 243 -4.14 18.50 -3.00
CA ILE A 243 -4.05 19.80 -3.69
C ILE A 243 -5.32 20.63 -3.50
N MET A 244 -6.47 19.96 -3.52
CA MET A 244 -7.78 20.57 -3.36
C MET A 244 -8.48 19.86 -2.21
N GLN A 245 -9.18 20.61 -1.36
CA GLN A 245 -9.98 20.05 -0.28
C GLN A 245 -11.34 19.55 -0.82
N ASP A 246 -11.29 18.68 -1.82
CA ASP A 246 -12.45 18.18 -2.56
C ASP A 246 -12.90 16.79 -2.11
N TRP A 247 -12.11 16.13 -1.25
CA TRP A 247 -12.38 14.78 -0.78
C TRP A 247 -13.07 14.79 0.59
N ASP A 248 -14.28 14.24 0.67
CA ASP A 248 -14.99 14.06 1.94
C ASP A 248 -14.29 12.98 2.79
N VAL A 249 -14.16 13.21 4.10
CA VAL A 249 -13.67 12.18 5.02
C VAL A 249 -14.66 11.00 5.06
N MET A 250 -15.96 11.32 5.13
CA MET A 250 -17.06 10.39 4.91
C MET A 250 -18.18 11.08 4.13
N ILE A 251 -18.83 10.35 3.21
CA ILE A 251 -19.99 10.87 2.48
C ILE A 251 -21.19 10.96 3.43
N ALA A 252 -21.77 12.16 3.54
CA ALA A 252 -22.89 12.41 4.42
C ALA A 252 -24.21 11.84 3.89
N LYS A 253 -25.16 11.61 4.79
CA LYS A 253 -26.55 11.35 4.41
C LYS A 253 -27.09 12.53 3.60
N GLY A 254 -27.67 12.23 2.43
CA GLY A 254 -28.16 13.19 1.45
C GLY A 254 -27.16 13.53 0.35
N ASP A 255 -25.87 13.28 0.56
CA ASP A 255 -24.80 13.53 -0.41
C ASP A 255 -24.61 12.35 -1.37
N ILE A 256 -23.74 12.55 -2.37
CA ILE A 256 -23.54 11.63 -3.49
C ILE A 256 -22.12 11.06 -3.41
N THR A 257 -22.01 9.74 -3.50
CA THR A 257 -20.72 9.05 -3.65
C THR A 257 -20.11 9.36 -5.02
N ARG A 258 -18.79 9.41 -5.09
CA ARG A 258 -18.03 9.75 -6.30
C ARG A 258 -17.18 8.59 -6.80
N PHE A 259 -16.88 7.61 -5.94
CA PHE A 259 -16.33 6.32 -6.35
C PHE A 259 -16.55 5.22 -5.29
N VAL A 260 -16.26 3.96 -5.64
CA VAL A 260 -16.49 2.79 -4.74
C VAL A 260 -15.58 2.75 -3.50
N GLY A 261 -14.57 3.60 -3.40
CA GLY A 261 -13.70 3.70 -2.22
C GLY A 261 -14.10 4.81 -1.25
N ASP A 262 -15.18 5.55 -1.49
CA ASP A 262 -15.67 6.55 -0.54
C ASP A 262 -16.05 5.90 0.78
N ALA A 263 -15.64 6.50 1.90
CA ALA A 263 -16.08 6.07 3.22
C ALA A 263 -17.48 6.60 3.51
N ILE A 264 -18.36 5.76 4.07
CA ILE A 264 -19.73 6.14 4.43
C ILE A 264 -19.89 6.18 5.95
N ALA A 265 -19.40 5.16 6.63
CA ALA A 265 -19.38 5.07 8.08
C ALA A 265 -18.06 4.45 8.55
N LEU A 266 -17.59 4.81 9.74
CA LEU A 266 -16.35 4.31 10.33
C LEU A 266 -16.67 3.51 11.59
N VAL A 267 -16.43 2.20 11.54
CA VAL A 267 -16.68 1.30 12.67
C VAL A 267 -15.41 1.17 13.50
N VAL A 268 -15.54 1.14 14.83
CA VAL A 268 -14.45 0.95 15.78
C VAL A 268 -14.78 -0.21 16.73
N ALA A 269 -13.88 -1.18 16.87
CA ALA A 269 -14.05 -2.36 17.71
C ALA A 269 -12.77 -2.74 18.47
N GLU A 270 -12.90 -3.65 19.42
CA GLU A 270 -11.81 -4.16 20.26
C GLU A 270 -10.88 -5.15 19.53
N SER A 271 -11.32 -5.75 18.42
CA SER A 271 -10.54 -6.68 17.61
C SER A 271 -10.87 -6.57 16.11
N GLU A 272 -9.97 -7.04 15.24
CA GLU A 272 -10.23 -7.11 13.79
C GLU A 272 -11.40 -8.04 13.45
N GLU A 273 -11.61 -9.12 14.21
CA GLU A 273 -12.71 -10.07 13.99
C GLU A 273 -14.07 -9.41 14.25
N ILE A 274 -14.22 -8.75 15.40
CA ILE A 274 -15.45 -8.02 15.75
C ILE A 274 -15.68 -6.86 14.79
N LEU A 275 -14.61 -6.18 14.35
CA LEU A 275 -14.69 -5.09 13.38
C LEU A 275 -15.33 -5.55 12.06
N GLU A 276 -14.89 -6.69 11.51
CA GLU A 276 -15.43 -7.20 10.25
C GLU A 276 -16.89 -7.70 10.40
N GLU A 277 -17.23 -8.32 11.53
CA GLU A 277 -18.62 -8.67 11.86
C GLU A 277 -19.52 -7.41 11.95
N ALA A 278 -19.04 -6.38 12.64
CA ALA A 278 -19.77 -5.12 12.80
C ALA A 278 -19.96 -4.37 11.48
N LYS A 279 -18.95 -4.33 10.60
CA LYS A 279 -19.06 -3.73 9.26
C LYS A 279 -20.17 -4.37 8.44
N ALA A 280 -20.34 -5.69 8.54
CA ALA A 280 -21.39 -6.42 7.82
C ALA A 280 -22.81 -6.13 8.33
N LEU A 281 -22.94 -5.57 9.54
CA LEU A 281 -24.23 -5.19 10.13
C LEU A 281 -24.66 -3.76 9.78
N VAL A 282 -23.76 -2.92 9.24
CA VAL A 282 -24.10 -1.57 8.78
C VAL A 282 -24.84 -1.67 7.45
N LYS A 283 -26.01 -1.06 7.39
CA LYS A 283 -26.86 -1.00 6.20
C LYS A 283 -26.91 0.42 5.67
N ILE A 284 -26.77 0.55 4.35
CA ILE A 284 -26.79 1.85 3.68
C ILE A 284 -27.81 1.77 2.57
N ASP A 285 -28.79 2.67 2.62
CA ASP A 285 -29.79 2.81 1.57
C ASP A 285 -29.28 3.80 0.53
N TYR A 286 -29.26 3.36 -0.72
CA TYR A 286 -28.77 4.14 -1.86
C TYR A 286 -29.87 4.41 -2.88
N GLU A 287 -29.82 5.59 -3.48
CA GLU A 287 -30.39 5.84 -4.80
C GLU A 287 -29.24 5.83 -5.81
N GLU A 288 -29.12 4.77 -6.59
CA GLU A 288 -28.09 4.65 -7.64
C GLU A 288 -28.28 5.73 -8.71
N LEU A 289 -27.18 6.36 -9.12
CA LEU A 289 -27.16 7.37 -10.17
C LEU A 289 -26.25 6.91 -11.32
N PRO A 290 -26.47 7.39 -12.57
CA PRO A 290 -25.58 7.10 -13.68
C PRO A 290 -24.16 7.59 -13.37
N ALA A 291 -23.19 6.70 -13.39
CA ALA A 291 -21.78 7.00 -13.16
C ALA A 291 -21.06 7.38 -14.46
N TYR A 292 -20.11 8.31 -14.35
CA TYR A 292 -19.25 8.71 -15.46
C TYR A 292 -17.93 7.93 -15.37
N CYS A 293 -17.74 6.99 -16.28
CA CYS A 293 -16.58 6.10 -16.31
C CYS A 293 -15.67 6.34 -17.52
N SER A 294 -15.82 7.50 -18.18
CA SER A 294 -14.93 7.95 -19.25
C SER A 294 -14.92 9.48 -19.33
N ILE A 295 -13.89 10.02 -19.98
CA ILE A 295 -13.73 11.46 -20.21
C ILE A 295 -14.91 12.00 -21.02
N GLU A 296 -15.34 11.29 -22.07
CA GLU A 296 -16.47 11.70 -22.91
C GLU A 296 -17.77 11.76 -22.12
N ALA A 297 -18.02 10.76 -21.26
CA ALA A 297 -19.21 10.72 -20.43
C ALA A 297 -19.21 11.85 -19.39
N ALA A 298 -18.05 12.18 -18.81
CA ALA A 298 -17.91 13.26 -17.84
C ALA A 298 -18.00 14.66 -18.47
N LEU A 299 -17.65 14.81 -19.75
CA LEU A 299 -17.69 16.09 -20.48
C LEU A 299 -18.95 16.28 -21.34
N ALA A 300 -19.88 15.33 -21.34
CA ALA A 300 -21.14 15.46 -22.08
C ALA A 300 -21.95 16.68 -21.60
N GLU A 301 -22.68 17.34 -22.51
CA GLU A 301 -23.45 18.56 -22.19
C GLU A 301 -24.52 18.35 -21.11
N ASP A 302 -25.03 17.12 -21.00
CA ASP A 302 -26.03 16.69 -20.01
C ASP A 302 -25.41 16.03 -18.77
N ALA A 303 -24.07 15.97 -18.66
CA ALA A 303 -23.40 15.45 -17.49
C ALA A 303 -23.61 16.37 -16.29
N GLU A 304 -24.15 15.81 -15.20
CA GLU A 304 -24.23 16.49 -13.92
C GLU A 304 -22.81 16.72 -13.37
N SER A 305 -22.62 17.86 -12.72
CA SER A 305 -21.33 18.17 -12.11
C SER A 305 -21.09 17.29 -10.88
N ILE A 306 -19.97 16.54 -10.89
CA ILE A 306 -19.51 15.71 -9.76
C ILE A 306 -19.10 16.60 -8.57
N HIS A 307 -18.51 17.75 -8.89
CA HIS A 307 -18.09 18.80 -7.94
C HIS A 307 -18.71 20.14 -8.32
N PRO A 308 -18.86 21.09 -7.38
CA PRO A 308 -19.48 22.40 -7.66
C PRO A 308 -18.83 23.20 -8.81
N GLY A 309 -17.56 22.94 -9.12
CA GLY A 309 -16.81 23.60 -10.20
C GLY A 309 -16.96 22.96 -11.59
N GLY A 310 -17.74 21.89 -11.73
CA GLY A 310 -17.87 21.11 -12.97
C GLY A 310 -16.93 19.90 -13.03
N ASN A 311 -16.97 19.18 -14.15
CA ASN A 311 -16.22 17.93 -14.35
C ASN A 311 -14.80 18.13 -14.94
N MET A 312 -14.50 19.32 -15.47
CA MET A 312 -13.15 19.69 -15.89
C MET A 312 -12.36 20.20 -14.68
N CYS A 313 -11.53 19.35 -14.08
CA CYS A 313 -10.80 19.70 -12.86
C CYS A 313 -9.75 20.80 -13.10
N GLN A 314 -8.89 20.65 -14.10
CA GLN A 314 -7.86 21.63 -14.46
C GLN A 314 -7.57 21.62 -15.96
N GLN A 315 -7.13 22.77 -16.48
CA GLN A 315 -6.67 22.92 -17.87
C GLN A 315 -5.32 23.66 -17.91
N ARG A 316 -4.48 23.32 -18.88
CA ARG A 316 -3.24 24.04 -19.22
C ARG A 316 -3.19 24.25 -20.73
N HIS A 317 -2.62 25.38 -21.14
CA HIS A 317 -2.38 25.70 -22.55
C HIS A 317 -0.99 26.30 -22.68
N ILE A 318 -0.16 25.71 -23.54
CA ILE A 318 1.22 26.13 -23.77
C ILE A 318 1.36 26.46 -25.25
N THR A 319 1.89 27.64 -25.55
CA THR A 319 2.13 28.08 -26.93
C THR A 319 3.55 28.59 -27.06
N ARG A 320 4.28 28.10 -28.07
CA ARG A 320 5.59 28.64 -28.44
C ARG A 320 5.72 28.69 -29.97
N GLY A 321 5.84 29.91 -30.50
CA GLY A 321 5.91 30.13 -31.95
C GLY A 321 4.54 29.97 -32.62
N ASP A 322 4.54 29.79 -33.94
CA ASP A 322 3.35 29.56 -34.76
C ASP A 322 3.42 28.17 -35.40
N VAL A 323 2.72 27.21 -34.80
CA VAL A 323 2.73 25.82 -35.25
C VAL A 323 2.08 25.63 -36.61
N LYS A 324 1.10 26.47 -36.97
CA LYS A 324 0.41 26.38 -38.27
C LYS A 324 1.37 26.70 -39.41
N THR A 325 2.08 27.83 -39.29
CA THR A 325 3.13 28.20 -40.22
C THR A 325 4.25 27.16 -40.25
N ALA A 326 4.60 26.56 -39.11
CA ALA A 326 5.60 25.48 -39.08
C ALA A 326 5.14 24.26 -39.88
N PHE A 327 3.90 23.81 -39.72
CA PHE A 327 3.34 22.67 -40.46
C PHE A 327 3.26 22.93 -41.96
N GLU A 328 2.81 24.12 -42.39
CA GLU A 328 2.74 24.49 -43.81
C GLU A 328 4.11 24.49 -44.50
N ASN A 329 5.18 24.83 -43.77
CA ASN A 329 6.54 24.88 -44.29
C ASN A 329 7.33 23.57 -44.10
N SER A 330 6.72 22.54 -43.52
CA SER A 330 7.39 21.27 -43.25
C SER A 330 7.24 20.30 -44.43
N ALA A 331 8.24 19.45 -44.63
CA ALA A 331 8.22 18.44 -45.68
C ALA A 331 7.28 17.28 -45.34
N TYR A 332 7.22 16.92 -44.05
CA TYR A 332 6.41 15.83 -43.54
C TYR A 332 5.62 16.28 -42.32
N VAL A 333 4.34 15.89 -42.27
CA VAL A 333 3.44 16.13 -41.14
C VAL A 333 2.68 14.84 -40.88
N LEU A 334 2.62 14.42 -39.62
CA LEU A 334 1.93 13.21 -39.18
C LEU A 334 1.05 13.56 -37.99
N THR A 335 -0.18 13.04 -37.96
CA THR A 335 -1.07 13.10 -36.80
C THR A 335 -1.39 11.69 -36.34
N GLU A 336 -1.16 11.42 -35.06
CA GLU A 336 -1.43 10.12 -34.44
C GLU A 336 -2.08 10.31 -33.06
N SER A 337 -2.89 9.33 -32.65
CA SER A 337 -3.53 9.32 -31.32
C SER A 337 -3.04 8.15 -30.48
N PHE A 338 -2.85 8.39 -29.19
CA PHE A 338 -2.29 7.45 -28.23
C PHE A 338 -3.10 7.45 -26.94
N SER A 339 -3.27 6.25 -26.38
CA SER A 339 -3.94 6.04 -25.10
C SER A 339 -2.96 5.43 -24.08
N THR A 340 -3.04 5.83 -22.81
CA THR A 340 -2.39 5.11 -21.70
C THR A 340 -3.43 4.54 -20.74
N PRO A 341 -3.26 3.33 -20.20
CA PRO A 341 -4.27 2.70 -19.35
C PRO A 341 -4.18 3.18 -17.89
N PHE A 342 -5.26 2.96 -17.14
CA PHE A 342 -5.19 2.94 -15.68
C PHE A 342 -4.11 1.97 -15.22
N THR A 343 -3.20 2.44 -14.36
CA THR A 343 -2.15 1.59 -13.80
C THR A 343 -2.17 1.64 -12.28
N GLU A 344 -2.28 0.45 -11.69
CA GLU A 344 -2.23 0.23 -10.26
C GLU A 344 -0.79 0.19 -9.74
N HIS A 345 -0.55 0.89 -8.63
CA HIS A 345 0.73 0.94 -7.92
C HIS A 345 1.14 -0.46 -7.41
N ALA A 346 0.19 -1.20 -6.85
CA ALA A 346 0.31 -2.57 -6.35
C ALA A 346 1.47 -2.75 -5.37
N PHE A 347 1.67 -1.80 -4.46
CA PHE A 347 2.63 -1.96 -3.36
C PHE A 347 2.20 -3.11 -2.43
N LEU A 348 3.19 -3.75 -1.80
CA LEU A 348 2.97 -5.01 -1.10
C LEU A 348 2.40 -4.84 0.31
N GLU A 349 2.63 -3.70 0.95
CA GLU A 349 2.03 -3.35 2.24
C GLU A 349 0.77 -2.50 2.03
N PRO A 350 -0.44 -3.04 2.29
CA PRO A 350 -1.66 -2.24 2.30
C PRO A 350 -1.55 -1.07 3.27
N GLU A 351 -2.29 -0.01 2.99
CA GLU A 351 -2.33 1.20 3.79
C GLU A 351 -2.76 0.88 5.22
N CYS A 352 -1.95 1.37 6.15
CA CYS A 352 -2.11 1.17 7.58
C CYS A 352 -1.66 2.43 8.32
N SER A 353 -2.41 2.80 9.36
CA SER A 353 -2.03 3.84 10.30
C SER A 353 -2.41 3.44 11.73
N VAL A 354 -1.59 3.86 12.69
CA VAL A 354 -1.89 3.77 14.12
C VAL A 354 -1.82 5.18 14.70
N ALA A 355 -2.92 5.67 15.26
CA ALA A 355 -2.96 6.97 15.92
C ALA A 355 -3.26 6.81 17.41
N PHE A 356 -2.71 7.70 18.24
CA PHE A 356 -2.93 7.69 19.69
C PHE A 356 -2.75 9.08 20.30
N PRO A 357 -3.39 9.36 21.46
CA PRO A 357 -3.20 10.61 22.17
C PRO A 357 -1.73 10.89 22.47
N TYR A 358 -1.27 12.10 22.17
CA TYR A 358 0.11 12.51 22.39
C TYR A 358 0.17 13.97 22.80
N LYS A 359 0.63 14.22 24.03
CA LYS A 359 0.60 15.55 24.66
C LYS A 359 -0.84 16.11 24.64
N ASP A 360 -1.02 17.31 24.10
CA ASP A 360 -2.30 18.01 23.91
C ASP A 360 -2.95 17.73 22.54
N GLY A 361 -2.44 16.76 21.78
CA GLY A 361 -2.99 16.37 20.49
C GLY A 361 -2.81 14.88 20.19
N VAL A 362 -2.37 14.56 18.97
CA VAL A 362 -2.34 13.18 18.45
C VAL A 362 -1.01 12.87 17.78
N LYS A 363 -0.51 11.65 18.00
CA LYS A 363 0.59 11.09 17.22
C LYS A 363 0.07 10.02 16.28
N VAL A 364 0.53 10.05 15.03
CA VAL A 364 0.11 9.19 13.93
C VAL A 364 1.33 8.47 13.37
N LEU A 365 1.35 7.15 13.51
CA LEU A 365 2.28 6.28 12.81
C LEU A 365 1.68 5.93 11.45
N SER A 366 2.43 6.14 10.37
CA SER A 366 1.90 6.04 9.01
C SER A 366 2.75 5.14 8.13
N SER A 367 2.08 4.42 7.23
CA SER A 367 2.68 3.73 6.09
C SER A 367 2.65 4.56 4.80
N ASP A 368 2.25 5.83 4.90
CA ASP A 368 2.24 6.82 3.81
C ASP A 368 3.65 7.30 3.45
N GLN A 369 3.85 7.91 2.28
CA GLN A 369 5.18 8.41 1.88
C GLN A 369 5.45 9.88 2.28
N GLY A 370 4.42 10.66 2.67
CA GLY A 370 4.54 12.09 2.99
C GLY A 370 4.05 12.47 4.40
N THR A 371 4.96 12.59 5.36
CA THR A 371 4.60 12.94 6.76
C THR A 371 3.95 14.32 6.91
N HIS A 372 4.42 15.33 6.17
CA HIS A 372 3.90 16.69 6.27
C HIS A 372 2.54 16.85 5.60
N ALA A 373 2.32 16.20 4.45
CA ALA A 373 1.02 16.19 3.79
C ALA A 373 -0.04 15.54 4.69
N VAL A 374 0.27 14.39 5.28
CA VAL A 374 -0.61 13.73 6.26
C VAL A 374 -0.91 14.66 7.45
N GLN A 375 0.09 15.38 7.97
CA GLN A 375 -0.10 16.33 9.06
C GLN A 375 -1.07 17.44 8.68
N GLU A 376 -0.87 18.05 7.51
CA GLU A 376 -1.68 19.14 6.98
C GLU A 376 -3.14 18.71 6.77
N GLU A 377 -3.38 17.57 6.11
CA GLU A 377 -4.73 17.06 5.87
C GLU A 377 -5.47 16.69 7.17
N ILE A 378 -4.77 16.14 8.16
CA ILE A 378 -5.35 15.92 9.50
C ILE A 378 -5.64 17.24 10.21
N SER A 379 -4.77 18.25 10.05
CA SER A 379 -4.97 19.60 10.57
C SER A 379 -6.25 20.21 10.03
N ILE A 380 -6.47 20.08 8.71
CA ILE A 380 -7.68 20.54 8.01
C ILE A 380 -8.91 19.83 8.56
N MET A 381 -8.89 18.50 8.67
CA MET A 381 -10.03 17.72 9.16
C MET A 381 -10.40 18.07 10.62
N LEU A 382 -9.40 18.23 11.48
CA LEU A 382 -9.62 18.52 12.91
C LEU A 382 -9.85 20.02 13.19
N GLY A 383 -9.51 20.89 12.25
CA GLY A 383 -9.46 22.34 12.47
C GLY A 383 -8.43 22.73 13.54
N TRP A 384 -7.30 22.02 13.58
CA TRP A 384 -6.25 22.20 14.59
C TRP A 384 -5.03 22.89 14.01
N GLU A 385 -4.20 23.44 14.89
CA GLU A 385 -2.84 23.86 14.55
C GLU A 385 -1.93 22.63 14.33
N PRO A 386 -1.06 22.63 13.30
CA PRO A 386 -0.24 21.47 12.95
C PRO A 386 0.64 20.94 14.09
N GLU A 387 1.09 21.79 15.03
CA GLU A 387 1.97 21.40 16.14
C GLU A 387 1.32 20.40 17.11
N ARG A 388 -0.02 20.31 17.11
CA ARG A 388 -0.78 19.32 17.89
C ARG A 388 -0.82 17.94 17.20
N ILE A 389 -0.27 17.83 15.99
CA ILE A 389 -0.29 16.60 15.19
C ILE A 389 1.15 16.21 14.90
N VAL A 390 1.55 15.03 15.38
CA VAL A 390 2.88 14.47 15.10
C VAL A 390 2.72 13.27 14.19
N VAL A 391 3.30 13.32 12.99
CA VAL A 391 3.29 12.19 12.05
C VAL A 391 4.69 11.58 11.99
N GLU A 392 4.77 10.27 12.16
CA GLU A 392 6.00 9.49 12.03
C GLU A 392 5.78 8.34 11.05
N ASN A 393 6.63 8.26 10.03
CA ASN A 393 6.66 7.10 9.15
C ASN A 393 7.54 6.02 9.77
N LEU A 394 6.98 4.81 9.87
CA LEU A 394 7.80 3.61 10.05
C LEU A 394 8.39 3.19 8.70
N TYR A 395 8.91 1.97 8.58
CA TYR A 395 9.23 1.48 7.25
C TYR A 395 7.97 1.43 6.38
N VAL A 396 8.10 1.89 5.14
CA VAL A 396 7.03 1.92 4.15
C VAL A 396 7.27 0.79 3.14
N GLY A 397 6.32 -0.13 3.02
CA GLY A 397 6.36 -1.32 2.16
C GLY A 397 6.08 -1.05 0.68
N GLY A 398 6.46 0.14 0.20
CA GLY A 398 6.20 0.65 -1.14
C GLY A 398 5.00 1.58 -1.19
N ALA A 399 5.05 2.54 -2.12
CA ALA A 399 4.00 3.53 -2.34
C ALA A 399 3.88 3.89 -3.83
N PHE A 400 5.01 4.16 -4.51
CA PHE A 400 5.07 4.39 -5.96
C PHE A 400 4.19 5.54 -6.46
N GLY A 401 3.86 6.51 -5.61
CA GLY A 401 2.89 7.59 -5.87
C GLY A 401 1.46 7.29 -5.39
N GLY A 402 1.16 6.05 -5.01
CA GLY A 402 -0.19 5.67 -4.56
C GLY A 402 -0.50 5.98 -3.10
N LYS A 403 0.47 6.48 -2.33
CA LYS A 403 0.30 6.88 -0.92
C LYS A 403 0.76 8.32 -0.74
N GLU A 404 0.10 9.23 -1.45
CA GLU A 404 0.35 10.69 -1.40
C GLU A 404 -0.81 11.44 -0.75
N ASP A 405 -2.05 11.04 -1.08
CA ASP A 405 -3.25 11.42 -0.34
C ASP A 405 -3.40 10.56 0.93
N VAL A 406 -3.97 11.16 1.98
CA VAL A 406 -4.38 10.38 3.16
C VAL A 406 -5.41 9.31 2.79
N SER A 407 -5.22 8.10 3.31
CA SER A 407 -6.09 6.94 3.05
C SER A 407 -6.77 6.42 4.31
N VAL A 408 -6.01 6.32 5.39
CA VAL A 408 -6.45 5.78 6.68
C VAL A 408 -5.95 6.59 7.89
N GLN A 409 -5.01 7.51 7.68
CA GLN A 409 -4.34 8.28 8.71
C GLN A 409 -5.31 9.22 9.42
N HIS A 410 -6.11 9.94 8.65
CA HIS A 410 -7.13 10.85 9.17
C HIS A 410 -8.24 10.10 9.93
N LEU A 411 -8.66 8.94 9.43
CA LEU A 411 -9.62 8.07 10.14
C LEU A 411 -9.07 7.58 11.49
N ALA A 412 -7.82 7.14 11.52
CA ALA A 412 -7.16 6.72 12.76
C ALA A 412 -7.07 7.88 13.75
N ALA A 413 -6.66 9.06 13.29
CA ALA A 413 -6.56 10.26 14.11
C ALA A 413 -7.91 10.70 14.69
N LEU A 414 -8.97 10.70 13.87
CA LEU A 414 -10.33 11.01 14.30
C LEU A 414 -10.76 10.11 15.46
N CYS A 415 -10.61 8.79 15.29
CA CYS A 415 -10.97 7.82 16.31
C CYS A 415 -10.12 7.97 17.59
N ALA A 416 -8.81 8.14 17.44
CA ALA A 416 -7.90 8.30 18.58
C ALA A 416 -8.22 9.54 19.42
N VAL A 417 -8.58 10.65 18.77
CA VAL A 417 -8.99 11.88 19.43
C VAL A 417 -10.34 11.71 20.13
N LYS A 418 -11.36 11.17 19.45
CA LYS A 418 -12.70 11.02 20.02
C LYS A 418 -12.75 10.02 21.18
N LEU A 419 -11.95 8.96 21.12
CA LEU A 419 -11.95 7.88 22.12
C LEU A 419 -10.85 8.01 23.18
N ASN A 420 -9.90 8.93 22.97
CA ASN A 420 -8.69 9.06 23.79
C ASN A 420 -7.96 7.71 23.98
N LYS A 421 -7.82 6.94 22.89
CA LYS A 421 -7.21 5.60 22.85
C LYS A 421 -6.34 5.43 21.61
N ALA A 422 -5.43 4.46 21.64
CA ALA A 422 -4.74 4.04 20.43
C ALA A 422 -5.70 3.33 19.47
N VAL A 423 -5.65 3.66 18.19
CA VAL A 423 -6.52 3.09 17.15
C VAL A 423 -5.70 2.76 15.92
N LYS A 424 -5.80 1.51 15.45
CA LYS A 424 -5.25 1.05 14.18
C LYS A 424 -6.33 1.04 13.10
N VAL A 425 -6.03 1.65 11.96
CA VAL A 425 -6.85 1.56 10.74
C VAL A 425 -6.01 0.96 9.63
N ARG A 426 -6.52 -0.08 8.99
CA ARG A 426 -5.83 -0.79 7.91
C ARG A 426 -6.81 -1.14 6.80
N LEU A 427 -6.36 -1.01 5.55
CA LEU A 427 -7.07 -1.53 4.40
C LEU A 427 -6.74 -3.00 4.19
N SER A 428 -7.76 -3.79 3.87
CA SER A 428 -7.58 -5.07 3.19
C SER A 428 -6.92 -4.87 1.82
N ARG A 429 -6.47 -5.96 1.18
CA ARG A 429 -5.93 -5.89 -0.18
C ARG A 429 -6.95 -5.36 -1.19
N ASP A 430 -8.21 -5.79 -1.07
CA ASP A 430 -9.25 -5.38 -2.02
C ASP A 430 -9.61 -3.90 -1.83
N GLU A 431 -9.70 -3.43 -0.58
CA GLU A 431 -9.89 -2.00 -0.28
C GLU A 431 -8.72 -1.15 -0.78
N SER A 432 -7.48 -1.60 -0.59
CA SER A 432 -6.27 -0.93 -1.09
C SER A 432 -6.33 -0.74 -2.61
N LEU A 433 -6.65 -1.79 -3.36
CA LEU A 433 -6.79 -1.72 -4.81
C LEU A 433 -7.96 -0.84 -5.27
N ALA A 434 -9.02 -0.72 -4.46
CA ALA A 434 -10.20 0.08 -4.79
C ALA A 434 -10.08 1.57 -4.41
N PHE A 435 -9.25 1.92 -3.41
CA PHE A 435 -9.27 3.24 -2.76
C PHE A 435 -8.44 4.32 -3.47
N HIS A 436 -7.14 4.13 -3.62
CA HIS A 436 -6.27 5.26 -3.94
C HIS A 436 -6.38 5.67 -5.42
N PRO A 437 -6.10 6.95 -5.75
CA PRO A 437 -5.96 7.40 -7.13
C PRO A 437 -4.98 6.51 -7.90
N LYS A 438 -5.28 6.27 -9.17
CA LYS A 438 -4.41 5.50 -10.07
C LYS A 438 -3.56 6.44 -10.90
N ARG A 439 -2.59 5.91 -11.62
CA ARG A 439 -2.02 6.65 -12.76
C ARG A 439 -3.17 7.05 -13.68
N HIS A 440 -3.35 8.35 -13.85
CA HIS A 440 -4.37 8.91 -14.75
C HIS A 440 -4.13 8.39 -16.16
N PRO A 441 -5.09 7.68 -16.76
CA PRO A 441 -5.04 7.35 -18.18
C PRO A 441 -5.16 8.63 -18.96
N MET A 442 -4.55 8.63 -20.13
CA MET A 442 -4.45 9.78 -21.00
C MET A 442 -4.90 9.39 -22.39
N GLU A 443 -5.74 10.21 -22.99
CA GLU A 443 -6.07 10.18 -24.42
C GLU A 443 -5.41 11.40 -25.05
N ALA A 444 -4.48 11.16 -25.97
CA ALA A 444 -3.61 12.20 -26.51
C ALA A 444 -3.52 12.13 -28.03
N THR A 445 -3.73 13.25 -28.71
CA THR A 445 -3.51 13.39 -30.15
C THR A 445 -2.34 14.32 -30.38
N PHE A 446 -1.32 13.85 -31.11
CA PHE A 446 -0.14 14.62 -31.46
C PHE A 446 -0.06 14.81 -32.97
N THR A 447 0.11 16.05 -33.41
CA THR A 447 0.54 16.39 -34.77
C THR A 447 1.99 16.84 -34.73
N LEU A 448 2.87 16.07 -35.37
CA LEU A 448 4.30 16.33 -35.42
C LEU A 448 4.74 16.61 -36.86
N ALA A 449 5.65 17.56 -37.04
CA ALA A 449 6.20 17.90 -38.34
C ALA A 449 7.73 17.91 -38.35
N CYS A 450 8.30 17.60 -39.50
CA CYS A 450 9.73 17.71 -39.76
C CYS A 450 10.07 18.12 -41.20
N ASP A 451 11.31 18.60 -41.39
CA ASP A 451 11.86 18.91 -42.71
C ASP A 451 12.35 17.67 -43.47
N GLU A 452 12.88 17.87 -44.69
CA GLU A 452 13.39 16.78 -45.54
C GLU A 452 14.58 16.02 -44.91
N GLN A 453 15.25 16.60 -43.91
CA GLN A 453 16.36 15.99 -43.17
C GLN A 453 15.89 15.27 -41.90
N GLY A 454 14.60 15.33 -41.58
CA GLY A 454 14.00 14.73 -40.38
C GLY A 454 14.15 15.58 -39.13
N MET A 455 14.53 16.86 -39.24
CA MET A 455 14.59 17.77 -38.09
C MET A 455 13.18 18.23 -37.72
N LEU A 456 12.83 18.12 -36.44
CA LEU A 456 11.52 18.51 -35.94
C LEU A 456 11.33 20.03 -36.07
N THR A 457 10.21 20.43 -36.66
CA THR A 457 9.87 21.82 -36.98
C THR A 457 8.65 22.33 -36.24
N GLY A 458 7.72 21.45 -35.86
CA GLY A 458 6.51 21.82 -35.14
C GLY A 458 5.89 20.63 -34.40
N LEU A 459 5.20 20.94 -33.31
CA LEU A 459 4.39 20.01 -32.54
C LEU A 459 3.10 20.72 -32.10
N ASP A 460 1.97 20.09 -32.33
CA ASP A 460 0.67 20.41 -31.74
C ASP A 460 0.17 19.18 -30.98
N ALA A 461 -0.41 19.37 -29.81
CA ALA A 461 -0.81 18.27 -28.94
C ALA A 461 -2.04 18.62 -28.11
N ASP A 462 -3.06 17.76 -28.19
CA ASP A 462 -4.23 17.77 -27.31
C ASP A 462 -4.18 16.54 -26.41
N ILE A 463 -4.26 16.74 -25.09
CA ILE A 463 -4.14 15.66 -24.10
C ILE A 463 -5.25 15.79 -23.06
N TYR A 464 -6.05 14.74 -22.91
CA TYR A 464 -7.09 14.62 -21.90
C TYR A 464 -6.71 13.58 -20.85
N PHE A 465 -7.02 13.84 -19.58
CA PHE A 465 -6.70 12.99 -18.44
C PHE A 465 -8.00 12.57 -17.76
N ASP A 466 -8.14 11.29 -17.47
CA ASP A 466 -9.15 10.85 -16.51
C ASP A 466 -8.56 10.93 -15.09
N THR A 467 -8.93 11.96 -14.34
CA THR A 467 -8.46 12.14 -12.97
C THR A 467 -9.23 11.32 -11.95
N GLY A 468 -10.33 10.67 -12.38
CA GLY A 468 -11.30 10.06 -11.48
C GLY A 468 -12.03 11.09 -10.63
N ALA A 469 -12.47 10.65 -9.45
CA ALA A 469 -13.39 11.38 -8.59
C ALA A 469 -12.81 12.60 -7.86
N TYR A 470 -11.50 12.64 -7.60
CA TYR A 470 -10.87 13.66 -6.74
C TYR A 470 -9.58 14.18 -7.37
N ALA A 471 -9.24 15.44 -7.08
CA ALA A 471 -8.15 16.14 -7.72
C ALA A 471 -6.79 15.48 -7.44
N SER A 472 -6.52 15.02 -6.21
CA SER A 472 -5.24 14.42 -5.82
C SER A 472 -4.07 15.25 -6.40
N LEU A 473 -3.17 14.64 -7.18
CA LEU A 473 -2.03 15.26 -7.85
C LEU A 473 -2.28 15.61 -9.33
N CYS A 474 -3.54 15.78 -9.76
CA CYS A 474 -3.87 16.00 -11.16
C CYS A 474 -3.15 17.20 -11.79
N GLY A 475 -2.99 18.31 -11.04
CA GLY A 475 -2.34 19.53 -11.52
C GLY A 475 -0.86 19.31 -11.90
N PRO A 476 -0.01 18.85 -10.96
CA PRO A 476 1.38 18.51 -11.25
C PRO A 476 1.54 17.43 -12.33
N VAL A 477 0.64 16.43 -12.39
CA VAL A 477 0.68 15.41 -13.45
C VAL A 477 0.38 16.01 -14.82
N LEU A 478 -0.64 16.88 -14.92
CA LEU A 478 -0.97 17.62 -16.14
C LEU A 478 0.21 18.48 -16.60
N GLU A 479 0.84 19.22 -15.69
CA GLU A 479 2.01 20.05 -16.01
C GLU A 479 3.17 19.24 -16.59
N ARG A 480 3.43 18.03 -16.06
CA ARG A 480 4.48 17.13 -16.55
C ARG A 480 4.19 16.52 -17.91
N ALA A 481 2.94 16.44 -18.32
CA ALA A 481 2.60 15.96 -19.65
C ALA A 481 2.67 17.07 -20.71
N CYS A 482 2.49 18.34 -20.29
CA CYS A 482 2.56 19.48 -21.19
C CYS A 482 3.98 20.02 -21.42
N THR A 483 4.95 19.70 -20.54
CA THR A 483 6.35 20.17 -20.60
C THR A 483 7.34 19.02 -20.69
#